data_AF-A0A6P8J0P9-F1
#
_entry.id   AF-A0A6P8J0P9-F1
#
_cell.length_a   1.000
_cell.length_b   1.000
_cell.length_c   1.000
_cell.angle_alpha   90.00
_cell.angle_beta   90.00
_cell.angle_gamma   90.00
#
_symmetry.space_group_name_H-M   'P 1'
#
loop_
_entity.id
_entity.type
_entity.pdbx_description
1 polymer ?
#
loop_
_entity_poly.entity_id
_entity_poly.type
_entity_poly.pdbx_seq_one_letter_code
_entity_poly.pdbx_strand_id
1 'polypeptide(L)'
;MELMTSFQDLEILKVTLLIIVMRFPVSLQQHCVPLVQSQTNKALIGKAYKSFTTKDYPTCMMQCHDDEHCMSVNFHLLTKTCDLNTQTKESRPELYEVRINSIYSTNMAFRTPAPEPLKGSKELPAKSCLEILARGDSVGTGVYWIDPANTGTPMQAYCDMTTDGGGWTIVKRSILQTTNRPPPIENVGTYEVISLYHRQDKWIAPTVGAMLEILQVMGFHQIHFYCHKKSVGRVVSIMTKNNTAGQAVVSYFTGPDVVSVFPTSCDSFDRLGEDTSFLSQNCERWGTSVPSGHASTPLVKQWGYWGFNGPVRLATIPFQMDKPPKYFYGYHTPQVNKSESQCDDNIDAPALYNVNDTWMISVR
;
A
#
# COMPACT_ATOMS: atom_id res chain seq x y z
N MET A 1 88.70 -10.66 15.34
CA MET A 1 89.60 -11.83 15.30
C MET A 1 88.72 -13.02 14.95
N GLU A 2 88.67 -13.30 13.65
CA GLU A 2 88.01 -14.45 13.02
C GLU A 2 88.60 -15.76 13.59
N LEU A 3 87.79 -16.72 14.07
CA LEU A 3 87.05 -17.79 13.37
C LEU A 3 87.91 -19.05 13.10
N MET A 4 87.24 -20.20 13.26
CA MET A 4 87.61 -21.59 12.92
C MET A 4 88.33 -22.36 14.06
N THR A 5 87.84 -23.51 14.51
CA THR A 5 87.84 -24.76 13.71
C THR A 5 86.98 -25.87 14.35
N SER A 6 86.51 -26.74 13.45
CA SER A 6 85.82 -28.03 13.60
C SER A 6 86.64 -29.10 14.35
N PHE A 7 86.00 -30.13 14.93
CA PHE A 7 86.12 -31.57 14.57
C PHE A 7 85.69 -32.55 15.70
N GLN A 8 84.97 -33.61 15.27
CA GLN A 8 84.99 -35.02 15.71
C GLN A 8 84.26 -35.53 16.98
N ASP A 9 83.14 -36.22 16.70
CA ASP A 9 82.80 -37.62 17.03
C ASP A 9 83.34 -38.33 18.29
N LEU A 10 82.43 -38.84 19.14
CA LEU A 10 82.25 -40.27 19.55
C LEU A 10 81.20 -40.35 20.69
N GLU A 11 79.99 -40.85 20.40
CA GLU A 11 79.49 -42.21 20.71
C GLU A 11 78.96 -42.46 22.14
N ILE A 12 77.64 -42.74 22.16
CA ILE A 12 76.91 -43.71 23.00
C ILE A 12 76.73 -43.42 24.50
N LEU A 13 75.48 -43.23 24.96
CA LEU A 13 74.75 -44.22 25.80
C LEU A 13 73.27 -43.82 26.11
N LYS A 14 72.34 -44.62 25.58
CA LYS A 14 71.05 -45.08 26.15
C LYS A 14 69.92 -44.08 26.50
N VAL A 15 68.98 -43.98 25.55
CA VAL A 15 67.53 -44.23 25.66
C VAL A 15 66.84 -43.87 26.98
N THR A 16 66.05 -42.80 26.97
CA THR A 16 64.73 -42.79 27.62
C THR A 16 63.71 -42.23 26.64
N LEU A 17 62.68 -43.03 26.36
CA LEU A 17 61.63 -42.78 25.38
C LEU A 17 60.57 -41.85 26.00
N LEU A 18 60.48 -40.60 25.55
CA LEU A 18 59.31 -39.74 25.78
C LEU A 18 58.54 -39.61 24.46
N ILE A 19 57.55 -40.49 24.27
CA ILE A 19 56.57 -40.33 23.19
C ILE A 19 55.65 -39.17 23.59
N ILE A 20 55.96 -37.95 23.14
CA ILE A 20 54.98 -36.87 23.14
C ILE A 20 54.03 -37.15 21.98
N VAL A 21 52.89 -37.78 22.28
CA VAL A 21 51.78 -37.89 21.33
C VAL A 21 51.15 -36.51 21.21
N MET A 22 51.67 -35.67 20.32
CA MET A 22 50.89 -34.53 19.83
C MET A 22 49.78 -35.06 18.93
N ARG A 23 48.61 -35.32 19.52
CA ARG A 23 47.37 -35.50 18.75
C ARG A 23 47.00 -34.15 18.15
N PHE A 24 47.38 -33.91 16.91
CA PHE A 24 46.66 -32.95 16.09
C PHE A 24 45.36 -33.62 15.65
N PRO A 25 44.17 -33.12 16.06
CA PRO A 25 42.95 -33.55 15.41
C PRO A 25 43.00 -32.97 13.99
N VAL A 26 43.40 -33.79 13.02
CA VAL A 26 43.08 -33.51 11.62
C VAL A 26 41.58 -33.71 11.51
N SER A 27 40.83 -32.64 11.74
CA SER A 27 39.41 -32.60 11.42
C SER A 27 39.28 -32.62 9.91
N LEU A 28 39.00 -33.80 9.36
CA LEU A 28 38.47 -33.95 8.01
C LEU A 28 37.00 -33.50 8.01
N GLN A 29 36.77 -32.23 8.35
CA GLN A 29 35.51 -31.57 8.03
C GLN A 29 35.63 -31.10 6.58
N GLN A 30 35.47 -32.05 5.65
CA GLN A 30 34.86 -31.70 4.38
C GLN A 30 33.52 -31.08 4.72
N HIS A 31 33.47 -29.75 4.75
CA HIS A 31 32.23 -29.03 4.65
C HIS A 31 31.71 -29.33 3.24
N CYS A 32 30.96 -30.43 3.08
CA CYS A 32 30.08 -30.56 1.95
C CYS A 32 29.14 -29.37 2.01
N VAL A 33 29.35 -28.40 1.12
CA VAL A 33 28.35 -27.38 0.79
C VAL A 33 27.05 -28.16 0.51
N PRO A 34 25.88 -27.69 1.00
CA PRO A 34 24.62 -28.37 0.73
C PRO A 34 24.50 -28.65 -0.77
N LEU A 35 23.92 -29.79 -1.14
CA LEU A 35 23.79 -30.16 -2.55
C LEU A 35 22.83 -29.18 -3.24
N VAL A 36 23.28 -28.41 -4.24
CA VAL A 36 22.40 -27.61 -5.12
C VAL A 36 21.42 -28.57 -5.80
N GLN A 37 20.19 -28.62 -5.31
CA GLN A 37 19.14 -29.37 -5.99
C GLN A 37 18.55 -28.52 -7.09
N SER A 38 19.01 -28.75 -8.32
CA SER A 38 18.33 -28.25 -9.50
C SER A 38 16.98 -28.93 -9.66
N GLN A 39 16.01 -28.18 -10.16
CA GLN A 39 14.63 -28.64 -10.32
C GLN A 39 14.22 -28.48 -11.78
N THR A 40 13.95 -29.61 -12.44
CA THR A 40 13.51 -29.64 -13.84
C THR A 40 12.04 -29.29 -13.97
N ASN A 41 11.65 -28.79 -15.14
CA ASN A 41 10.32 -28.30 -15.47
C ASN A 41 9.80 -27.21 -14.52
N LYS A 42 10.70 -26.41 -13.97
CA LYS A 42 10.41 -25.36 -13.00
C LYS A 42 11.13 -24.07 -13.39
N ALA A 43 10.52 -22.95 -13.04
CA ALA A 43 11.11 -21.62 -13.21
C ALA A 43 10.48 -20.63 -12.22
N LEU A 44 11.24 -19.60 -11.86
CA LEU A 44 10.73 -18.43 -11.16
C LEU A 44 10.28 -17.39 -12.20
N ILE A 45 9.00 -17.05 -12.25
CA ILE A 45 8.43 -16.22 -13.32
C ILE A 45 8.48 -14.73 -12.95
N GLY A 46 8.77 -13.87 -13.93
CA GLY A 46 8.61 -12.41 -13.81
C GLY A 46 9.68 -11.69 -12.97
N LYS A 47 10.74 -12.40 -12.52
CA LYS A 47 11.83 -11.84 -11.70
C LYS A 47 13.21 -11.88 -12.37
N ALA A 48 13.25 -12.19 -13.66
CA ALA A 48 14.47 -12.14 -14.44
C ALA A 48 14.89 -10.67 -14.65
N TYR A 49 16.05 -10.27 -14.12
CA TYR A 49 16.61 -8.93 -14.34
C TYR A 49 17.58 -8.92 -15.53
N LYS A 50 18.06 -10.10 -15.94
CA LYS A 50 18.97 -10.29 -17.06
C LYS A 50 18.67 -11.61 -17.75
N SER A 51 18.49 -11.56 -19.07
CA SER A 51 18.23 -12.72 -19.92
C SER A 51 19.20 -12.75 -21.09
N PHE A 52 19.85 -13.88 -21.32
CA PHE A 52 20.82 -14.04 -22.40
C PHE A 52 20.96 -15.51 -22.82
N THR A 53 21.49 -15.77 -24.01
CA THR A 53 21.72 -17.14 -24.49
C THR A 53 23.08 -17.65 -24.02
N THR A 54 23.14 -18.87 -23.49
CA THR A 54 24.39 -19.55 -23.11
C THR A 54 24.52 -20.90 -23.81
N LYS A 55 25.72 -21.49 -23.80
CA LYS A 55 25.93 -22.82 -24.39
C LYS A 55 25.14 -23.91 -23.68
N ASP A 56 25.15 -23.86 -22.35
CA ASP A 56 24.58 -24.88 -21.48
C ASP A 56 24.22 -24.32 -20.09
N TYR A 57 23.52 -25.16 -19.31
CA TYR A 57 23.10 -24.85 -17.95
C TYR A 57 24.29 -24.56 -17.00
N PRO A 58 25.41 -25.32 -17.02
CA PRO A 58 26.59 -24.97 -16.23
C PRO A 58 27.13 -23.57 -16.52
N THR A 59 27.19 -23.15 -17.80
CA THR A 59 27.61 -21.79 -18.16
C THR A 59 26.66 -20.74 -17.60
N CYS A 60 25.35 -21.00 -17.61
CA CYS A 60 24.35 -20.13 -16.99
C CYS A 60 24.58 -19.99 -15.47
N MET A 61 24.85 -21.10 -14.79
CA MET A 61 25.16 -21.10 -13.35
C MET A 61 26.46 -20.35 -13.02
N MET A 62 27.51 -20.52 -13.82
CA MET A 62 28.77 -19.77 -13.61
C MET A 62 28.55 -18.26 -13.75
N GLN A 63 27.78 -17.83 -14.74
CA GLN A 63 27.45 -16.40 -14.92
C GLN A 63 26.63 -15.85 -13.75
N CYS A 64 25.71 -16.65 -13.19
CA CYS A 64 25.01 -16.29 -11.96
C CYS A 64 25.96 -16.20 -10.76
N HIS A 65 26.91 -17.12 -10.64
CA HIS A 65 27.88 -17.11 -9.56
C HIS A 65 28.77 -15.85 -9.58
N ASP A 66 29.16 -15.41 -10.77
CA ASP A 66 30.03 -14.24 -10.97
C ASP A 66 29.27 -12.90 -10.89
N ASP A 67 27.93 -12.93 -10.96
CA ASP A 67 27.07 -11.75 -10.84
C ASP A 67 26.56 -11.61 -9.39
N GLU A 68 26.98 -10.54 -8.71
CA GLU A 68 26.68 -10.33 -7.28
C GLU A 68 25.18 -10.17 -6.97
N HIS A 69 24.35 -9.88 -7.97
CA HIS A 69 22.90 -9.71 -7.82
C HIS A 69 22.12 -11.01 -8.05
N CYS A 70 22.77 -12.07 -8.55
CA CYS A 70 22.07 -13.28 -8.94
C CYS A 70 21.87 -14.25 -7.77
N MET A 71 20.59 -14.47 -7.42
CA MET A 71 20.19 -15.45 -6.41
C MET A 71 19.72 -16.79 -6.96
N SER A 72 19.16 -16.81 -8.18
CA SER A 72 18.72 -18.04 -8.82
C SER A 72 18.66 -17.89 -10.34
N VAL A 73 18.67 -19.01 -11.05
CA VAL A 73 18.56 -19.03 -12.51
C VAL A 73 17.34 -19.81 -12.98
N ASN A 74 16.80 -19.39 -14.13
CA ASN A 74 16.02 -20.26 -15.00
C ASN A 74 16.83 -20.54 -16.27
N PHE A 75 17.09 -21.81 -16.57
CA PHE A 75 17.70 -22.20 -17.84
C PHE A 75 16.69 -22.93 -18.72
N HIS A 76 16.41 -22.36 -19.89
CA HIS A 76 15.44 -22.89 -20.84
C HIS A 76 16.13 -23.80 -21.86
N LEU A 77 15.85 -25.10 -21.80
CA LEU A 77 16.58 -26.15 -22.50
C LEU A 77 16.51 -26.05 -24.04
N LEU A 78 15.37 -25.59 -24.56
CA LEU A 78 15.10 -25.46 -26.00
C LEU A 78 15.78 -24.23 -26.61
N THR A 79 15.62 -23.07 -25.97
CA THR A 79 16.15 -21.80 -26.48
C THR A 79 17.58 -21.52 -26.03
N LYS A 80 18.09 -22.30 -25.07
CA LYS A 80 19.36 -22.07 -24.37
C LYS A 80 19.42 -20.71 -23.68
N THR A 81 18.27 -20.16 -23.33
CA THR A 81 18.15 -18.89 -22.61
C THR A 81 18.42 -19.12 -21.13
N CYS A 82 19.27 -18.27 -20.56
CA CYS A 82 19.58 -18.15 -19.14
C CYS A 82 18.97 -16.86 -18.62
N ASP A 83 18.05 -16.98 -17.67
CA ASP A 83 17.49 -15.87 -16.91
C ASP A 83 18.13 -15.84 -15.52
N LEU A 84 18.75 -14.72 -15.15
CA LEU A 84 19.22 -14.47 -13.78
C LEU A 84 18.14 -13.74 -12.99
N ASN A 85 17.90 -14.18 -11.76
CA ASN A 85 16.87 -13.64 -10.87
C ASN A 85 17.51 -13.08 -9.59
N THR A 86 16.98 -11.97 -9.08
CA THR A 86 17.37 -11.39 -7.79
C THR A 86 16.68 -12.06 -6.59
N GLN A 87 15.93 -13.15 -6.82
CA GLN A 87 15.05 -13.80 -5.83
C GLN A 87 15.10 -15.33 -5.94
N THR A 88 14.58 -16.05 -4.94
CA THR A 88 14.50 -17.52 -4.92
C THR A 88 13.06 -18.02 -4.74
N LYS A 89 12.85 -19.33 -4.88
CA LYS A 89 11.56 -19.99 -4.58
C LYS A 89 11.15 -19.85 -3.12
N GLU A 90 12.11 -19.69 -2.20
CA GLU A 90 11.84 -19.44 -0.78
C GLU A 90 11.39 -17.99 -0.55
N SER A 91 11.98 -17.01 -1.24
CA SER A 91 11.61 -15.60 -1.09
C SER A 91 10.32 -15.24 -1.84
N ARG A 92 9.98 -15.96 -2.92
CA ARG A 92 8.78 -15.76 -3.75
C ARG A 92 8.15 -17.10 -4.15
N PRO A 93 7.56 -17.84 -3.19
CA PRO A 93 6.96 -19.14 -3.47
C PRO A 93 5.80 -19.07 -4.46
N GLU A 94 5.11 -17.92 -4.54
CA GLU A 94 3.99 -17.67 -5.43
C GLU A 94 4.37 -17.58 -6.91
N LEU A 95 5.63 -17.23 -7.21
CA LEU A 95 6.13 -17.10 -8.59
C LEU A 95 6.89 -18.34 -9.07
N TYR A 96 7.01 -19.35 -8.21
CA TYR A 96 7.72 -20.58 -8.49
C TYR A 96 6.79 -21.61 -9.17
N GLU A 97 6.73 -21.53 -10.50
CA GLU A 97 5.76 -22.27 -11.30
C GLU A 97 6.36 -23.41 -12.12
N VAL A 98 5.48 -24.27 -12.63
CA VAL A 98 5.83 -25.31 -13.61
C VAL A 98 6.09 -24.65 -14.95
N ARG A 99 7.29 -24.87 -15.50
CA ARG A 99 7.65 -24.43 -16.85
C ARG A 99 8.39 -25.55 -17.55
N ILE A 100 7.69 -26.22 -18.46
CA ILE A 100 8.21 -27.36 -19.22
C ILE A 100 9.50 -26.96 -19.94
N ASN A 101 10.47 -27.87 -19.98
CA ASN A 101 11.80 -27.66 -20.59
C ASN A 101 12.62 -26.54 -19.93
N SER A 102 12.40 -26.27 -18.64
CA SER A 102 13.23 -25.33 -17.86
C SER A 102 13.94 -26.04 -16.71
N ILE A 103 15.09 -25.53 -16.31
CA ILE A 103 15.80 -25.93 -15.09
C ILE A 103 15.87 -24.71 -14.18
N TYR A 104 15.32 -24.82 -12.98
CA TYR A 104 15.45 -23.83 -11.92
C TYR A 104 16.58 -24.23 -10.96
N SER A 105 17.39 -23.27 -10.51
CA SER A 105 18.39 -23.50 -9.45
C SER A 105 18.74 -22.26 -8.66
N THR A 106 18.92 -22.41 -7.35
CA THR A 106 19.41 -21.35 -6.45
C THR A 106 20.94 -21.24 -6.52
N ASN A 107 21.46 -20.03 -6.50
CA ASN A 107 22.88 -19.75 -6.31
C ASN A 107 23.24 -20.00 -4.84
N MET A 108 24.17 -20.92 -4.59
CA MET A 108 24.58 -21.32 -3.23
C MET A 108 25.75 -20.54 -2.66
N ALA A 109 26.29 -19.57 -3.41
CA ALA A 109 27.01 -18.49 -2.75
C ALA A 109 25.98 -17.80 -1.83
N PHE A 110 26.00 -18.10 -0.53
CA PHE A 110 25.13 -17.55 0.52
C PHE A 110 25.32 -16.03 0.70
N ARG A 111 25.30 -15.25 -0.38
CA ARG A 111 24.89 -13.87 -0.34
C ARG A 111 23.38 -13.95 -0.18
N THR A 112 22.89 -13.92 1.06
CA THR A 112 21.58 -13.29 1.25
C THR A 112 21.76 -11.89 0.66
N PRO A 113 21.17 -11.55 -0.50
CA PRO A 113 21.09 -10.14 -0.84
C PRO A 113 20.37 -9.49 0.33
N ALA A 114 20.74 -8.25 0.62
CA ALA A 114 19.82 -7.41 1.35
C ALA A 114 18.46 -7.60 0.66
N PRO A 115 17.40 -8.05 1.36
CA PRO A 115 16.10 -8.22 0.72
C PRO A 115 15.81 -6.94 -0.05
N GLU A 116 15.50 -7.07 -1.35
CA GLU A 116 15.19 -5.88 -2.14
C GLU A 116 14.18 -5.06 -1.35
N PRO A 117 14.42 -3.76 -1.15
CA PRO A 117 13.55 -2.97 -0.30
C PRO A 117 12.12 -3.09 -0.83
N LEU A 118 11.21 -3.52 0.04
CA LEU A 118 9.80 -3.69 -0.31
C LEU A 118 9.28 -2.35 -0.81
N LYS A 119 8.47 -2.35 -1.87
CA LYS A 119 7.83 -1.13 -2.35
C LYS A 119 6.87 -0.70 -1.26
N GLY A 120 6.97 0.56 -0.85
CA GLY A 120 6.30 1.00 0.37
C GLY A 120 7.18 0.98 1.61
N SER A 121 8.47 0.67 1.49
CA SER A 121 9.50 0.92 2.51
C SER A 121 10.07 2.33 2.38
N LYS A 122 10.79 2.79 3.41
CA LYS A 122 11.39 4.13 3.39
C LYS A 122 12.48 4.24 2.31
N GLU A 123 13.18 3.14 2.06
CA GLU A 123 14.27 3.01 1.10
C GLU A 123 13.74 2.90 -0.34
N LEU A 124 12.52 2.37 -0.50
CA LEU A 124 11.84 2.27 -1.79
C LEU A 124 10.37 2.67 -1.67
N PRO A 125 10.09 3.98 -1.56
CA PRO A 125 8.73 4.47 -1.46
C PRO A 125 7.93 4.20 -2.73
N ALA A 126 6.63 4.03 -2.57
CA ALA A 126 5.70 3.91 -3.68
C ALA A 126 5.08 5.25 -4.06
N LYS A 127 4.57 5.39 -5.27
CA LYS A 127 3.72 6.49 -5.68
C LYS A 127 2.37 6.45 -4.95
N SER A 128 1.82 5.26 -4.73
CA SER A 128 0.53 5.05 -4.09
C SER A 128 0.43 3.66 -3.43
N CYS A 129 -0.59 3.48 -2.58
CA CYS A 129 -0.91 2.15 -2.05
C CYS A 129 -1.27 1.13 -3.14
N LEU A 130 -1.88 1.60 -4.24
CA LEU A 130 -2.20 0.76 -5.39
C LEU A 130 -0.93 0.23 -6.09
N GLU A 131 0.13 1.03 -6.19
CA GLU A 131 1.40 0.56 -6.76
C GLU A 131 2.06 -0.54 -5.90
N ILE A 132 2.01 -0.39 -4.57
CA ILE A 132 2.51 -1.42 -3.63
C ILE A 132 1.76 -2.73 -3.84
N LEU A 133 0.44 -2.65 -3.90
CA LEU A 133 -0.41 -3.83 -4.11
C LEU A 133 -0.13 -4.46 -5.48
N ALA A 134 -0.06 -3.67 -6.55
CA ALA A 134 0.20 -4.14 -7.90
C ALA A 134 1.58 -4.81 -8.05
N ARG A 135 2.58 -4.39 -7.28
CA ARG A 135 3.91 -5.03 -7.24
C ARG A 135 3.92 -6.37 -6.51
N GLY A 136 2.87 -6.68 -5.74
CA GLY A 136 2.81 -7.87 -4.87
C GLY A 136 3.67 -7.73 -3.62
N ASP A 137 3.78 -6.50 -3.09
CA ASP A 137 4.61 -6.17 -1.93
C ASP A 137 3.81 -5.76 -0.70
N SER A 138 2.49 -5.77 -0.82
CA SER A 138 1.59 -5.60 0.32
C SER A 138 1.83 -6.71 1.35
N VAL A 139 2.03 -6.31 2.59
CA VAL A 139 2.04 -7.17 3.79
C VAL A 139 0.72 -7.07 4.57
N GLY A 140 -0.33 -6.54 3.94
CA GLY A 140 -1.65 -6.30 4.53
C GLY A 140 -1.95 -4.82 4.78
N THR A 141 -3.15 -4.53 5.29
CA THR A 141 -3.59 -3.17 5.62
C THR A 141 -2.72 -2.59 6.73
N GLY A 142 -2.21 -1.38 6.54
CA GLY A 142 -1.25 -0.78 7.46
C GLY A 142 -0.56 0.46 6.93
N VAL A 143 0.52 0.85 7.60
CA VAL A 143 1.29 2.05 7.25
C VAL A 143 2.41 1.67 6.28
N TYR A 144 2.51 2.42 5.18
CA TYR A 144 3.54 2.30 4.17
C TYR A 144 4.18 3.66 3.89
N TRP A 145 5.32 3.66 3.22
CA TRP A 145 6.02 4.85 2.74
C TRP A 145 5.68 5.12 1.28
N ILE A 146 5.29 6.35 0.99
CA ILE A 146 5.00 6.81 -0.35
C ILE A 146 5.76 8.10 -0.68
N ASP A 147 6.06 8.32 -1.95
CA ASP A 147 6.57 9.56 -2.52
C ASP A 147 5.80 9.85 -3.81
N PRO A 148 4.54 10.33 -3.70
CA PRO A 148 3.67 10.52 -4.85
C PRO A 148 4.24 11.46 -5.91
N ALA A 149 4.88 12.54 -5.45
CA ALA A 149 5.44 13.57 -6.30
C ALA A 149 6.87 13.24 -6.78
N ASN A 150 7.44 12.09 -6.38
CA ASN A 150 8.80 11.65 -6.70
C ASN A 150 9.85 12.73 -6.39
N THR A 151 9.72 13.33 -5.20
CA THR A 151 10.58 14.44 -4.73
C THR A 151 11.87 13.95 -4.07
N GLY A 152 11.97 12.65 -3.77
CA GLY A 152 13.01 12.09 -2.93
C GLY A 152 12.77 12.31 -1.44
N THR A 153 11.60 12.83 -1.04
CA THR A 153 11.20 13.02 0.36
C THR A 153 9.96 12.18 0.67
N PRO A 154 10.14 10.92 1.13
CA PRO A 154 9.02 10.02 1.40
C PRO A 154 8.19 10.46 2.61
N MET A 155 6.89 10.19 2.55
CA MET A 155 5.94 10.35 3.65
C MET A 155 5.24 9.03 3.98
N GLN A 156 4.70 8.91 5.18
CA GLN A 156 3.91 7.73 5.55
C GLN A 156 2.45 7.90 5.13
N ALA A 157 1.83 6.84 4.66
CA ALA A 157 0.40 6.77 4.35
C ALA A 157 -0.21 5.52 4.99
N TYR A 158 -1.47 5.61 5.40
CA TYR A 158 -2.24 4.42 5.75
C TYR A 158 -2.87 3.84 4.48
N CYS A 159 -2.58 2.57 4.22
CA CYS A 159 -3.08 1.83 3.07
C CYS A 159 -4.07 0.77 3.52
N ASP A 160 -5.26 0.79 2.95
CA ASP A 160 -6.18 -0.35 3.00
C ASP A 160 -5.92 -1.26 1.81
N MET A 161 -5.34 -2.41 2.12
CA MET A 161 -4.92 -3.44 1.16
C MET A 161 -5.93 -4.59 1.08
N THR A 162 -7.12 -4.41 1.64
CA THR A 162 -8.11 -5.47 1.84
C THR A 162 -9.47 -5.15 1.23
N THR A 163 -10.00 -3.95 1.47
CA THR A 163 -11.35 -3.59 1.04
C THR A 163 -11.43 -3.51 -0.48
N ASP A 164 -12.38 -4.24 -1.07
CA ASP A 164 -12.59 -4.32 -2.53
C ASP A 164 -11.28 -4.61 -3.31
N GLY A 165 -10.49 -5.57 -2.83
CA GLY A 165 -9.21 -5.93 -3.45
C GLY A 165 -8.03 -5.03 -3.06
N GLY A 166 -8.26 -3.95 -2.29
CA GLY A 166 -7.21 -3.12 -1.70
C GLY A 166 -6.65 -2.01 -2.60
N GLY A 167 -5.47 -1.53 -2.23
CA GLY A 167 -4.75 -0.47 -2.94
C GLY A 167 -5.24 0.95 -2.60
N TRP A 168 -6.09 1.08 -1.59
CA TRP A 168 -6.68 2.34 -1.18
C TRP A 168 -5.71 3.15 -0.33
N THR A 169 -5.41 4.36 -0.77
CA THR A 169 -4.65 5.35 0.00
C THR A 169 -5.61 6.20 0.81
N ILE A 170 -5.50 6.18 2.14
CA ILE A 170 -6.39 6.97 3.00
C ILE A 170 -5.98 8.45 2.95
N VAL A 171 -6.91 9.33 2.54
CA VAL A 171 -6.71 10.79 2.48
C VAL A 171 -7.43 11.54 3.62
N LYS A 172 -8.37 10.86 4.27
CA LYS A 172 -9.03 11.31 5.50
C LYS A 172 -9.25 10.10 6.41
N ARG A 173 -8.85 10.21 7.67
CA ARG A 173 -9.11 9.20 8.70
C ARG A 173 -9.49 9.89 10.00
N SER A 174 -10.73 9.72 10.42
CA SER A 174 -11.24 10.27 11.68
C SER A 174 -11.86 9.14 12.49
N ILE A 175 -11.20 8.79 13.60
CA ILE A 175 -11.69 7.80 14.57
C ILE A 175 -11.89 8.51 15.89
N LEU A 176 -13.13 8.49 16.36
CA LEU A 176 -13.52 9.23 17.54
C LEU A 176 -12.99 8.57 18.82
N GLN A 177 -12.29 9.35 19.65
CA GLN A 177 -11.69 8.86 20.90
C GLN A 177 -12.56 9.10 22.14
N THR A 178 -13.66 9.86 22.02
CA THR A 178 -14.54 10.24 23.14
C THR A 178 -16.01 10.20 22.74
N THR A 179 -16.93 10.17 23.69
CA THR A 179 -18.38 10.14 23.43
C THR A 179 -19.03 11.52 23.36
N ASN A 180 -18.31 12.60 23.68
CA ASN A 180 -18.92 13.90 23.93
C ASN A 180 -19.06 14.75 22.66
N ARG A 181 -17.96 14.92 21.91
CA ARG A 181 -17.94 15.69 20.66
C ARG A 181 -16.71 15.38 19.80
N PRO A 182 -16.80 15.55 18.47
CA PRO A 182 -15.64 15.49 17.60
C PRO A 182 -14.64 16.63 17.90
N PRO A 183 -13.32 16.37 17.76
CA PRO A 183 -12.28 17.38 17.71
C PRO A 183 -12.53 18.50 16.68
N PRO A 184 -11.88 19.66 16.82
CA PRO A 184 -11.94 20.72 15.82
C PRO A 184 -11.44 20.24 14.45
N ILE A 185 -12.05 20.77 13.39
CA ILE A 185 -11.68 20.45 12.01
C ILE A 185 -10.44 21.27 11.60
N GLU A 186 -9.54 20.64 10.85
CA GLU A 186 -8.39 21.28 10.21
C GLU A 186 -8.45 21.00 8.71
N ASN A 187 -8.60 22.06 7.92
CA ASN A 187 -8.64 21.95 6.46
C ASN A 187 -7.21 22.00 5.92
N VAL A 188 -6.87 21.03 5.07
CA VAL A 188 -5.52 20.92 4.49
C VAL A 188 -5.64 21.02 2.97
N GLY A 189 -4.84 21.92 2.40
CA GLY A 189 -4.92 22.35 1.00
C GLY A 189 -4.04 21.60 0.02
N THR A 190 -3.15 20.75 0.51
CA THR A 190 -2.08 20.12 -0.27
C THR A 190 -2.03 18.61 -0.06
N TYR A 191 -1.33 17.88 -0.93
CA TYR A 191 -1.30 16.42 -0.92
C TYR A 191 -0.66 15.80 0.35
N GLU A 192 0.10 16.58 1.13
CA GLU A 192 0.67 16.13 2.42
C GLU A 192 -0.39 15.72 3.44
N VAL A 193 -1.66 16.07 3.21
CA VAL A 193 -2.81 15.60 4.01
C VAL A 193 -2.82 14.08 4.20
N ILE A 194 -2.29 13.31 3.23
CA ILE A 194 -2.17 11.85 3.31
C ILE A 194 -1.36 11.42 4.54
N SER A 195 -0.33 12.19 4.92
CA SER A 195 0.53 11.88 6.05
C SER A 195 -0.12 12.11 7.42
N LEU A 196 -1.27 12.79 7.45
CA LEU A 196 -1.95 13.20 8.68
C LEU A 196 -2.99 12.17 9.18
N TYR A 197 -3.00 10.96 8.62
CA TYR A 197 -3.95 9.87 8.95
C TYR A 197 -4.01 9.46 10.45
N HIS A 198 -2.97 9.78 11.21
CA HIS A 198 -2.78 9.39 12.60
C HIS A 198 -3.22 10.48 13.59
N ARG A 199 -3.57 11.68 13.12
CA ARG A 199 -4.00 12.80 13.95
C ARG A 199 -5.32 12.47 14.66
N GLN A 200 -5.36 12.73 15.97
CA GLN A 200 -6.53 12.49 16.84
C GLN A 200 -7.03 13.77 17.51
N ASP A 201 -6.17 14.78 17.62
CA ASP A 201 -6.45 16.10 18.18
C ASP A 201 -7.26 17.00 17.22
N LYS A 202 -7.25 16.65 15.93
CA LYS A 202 -7.95 17.36 14.86
C LYS A 202 -8.63 16.39 13.92
N TRP A 203 -9.75 16.83 13.36
CA TRP A 203 -10.40 16.16 12.24
C TRP A 203 -9.87 16.74 10.94
N ILE A 204 -8.89 16.05 10.36
CA ILE A 204 -8.26 16.45 9.12
C ILE A 204 -9.26 16.31 7.97
N ALA A 205 -9.45 17.39 7.22
CA ALA A 205 -10.34 17.46 6.08
C ALA A 205 -9.55 17.93 4.84
N PRO A 206 -9.33 17.07 3.84
CA PRO A 206 -8.74 17.50 2.57
C PRO A 206 -9.68 18.47 1.85
N THR A 207 -9.15 19.60 1.39
CA THR A 207 -9.86 20.48 0.46
C THR A 207 -9.80 19.91 -0.96
N VAL A 208 -10.55 20.51 -1.87
CA VAL A 208 -10.52 20.14 -3.29
C VAL A 208 -9.17 20.45 -3.94
N GLY A 209 -8.44 21.45 -3.43
CA GLY A 209 -7.04 21.71 -3.81
C GLY A 209 -6.13 20.54 -3.45
N ALA A 210 -6.26 20.00 -2.23
CA ALA A 210 -5.49 18.83 -1.81
C ALA A 210 -5.83 17.62 -2.69
N MET A 211 -7.12 17.39 -2.96
CA MET A 211 -7.55 16.29 -3.81
C MET A 211 -7.06 16.44 -5.26
N LEU A 212 -7.02 17.67 -5.79
CA LEU A 212 -6.45 17.96 -7.11
C LEU A 212 -4.95 17.66 -7.15
N GLU A 213 -4.19 18.09 -6.15
CA GLU A 213 -2.76 17.75 -6.08
C GLU A 213 -2.57 16.23 -6.01
N ILE A 214 -3.31 15.53 -5.13
CA ILE A 214 -3.29 14.06 -5.02
C ILE A 214 -3.61 13.41 -6.38
N LEU A 215 -4.58 13.94 -7.13
CA LEU A 215 -4.92 13.44 -8.46
C LEU A 215 -3.73 13.62 -9.43
N GLN A 216 -3.07 14.76 -9.41
CA GLN A 216 -1.92 15.05 -10.27
C GLN A 216 -0.72 14.17 -9.93
N VAL A 217 -0.44 13.97 -8.64
CA VAL A 217 0.75 13.22 -8.21
C VAL A 217 0.51 11.72 -8.12
N MET A 218 -0.71 11.21 -7.93
CA MET A 218 -1.01 9.77 -7.86
C MET A 218 -1.72 9.24 -9.10
N GLY A 219 -2.61 10.02 -9.71
CA GLY A 219 -3.43 9.59 -10.85
C GLY A 219 -4.62 8.70 -10.47
N PHE A 220 -5.19 8.87 -9.27
CA PHE A 220 -6.34 8.07 -8.83
C PHE A 220 -7.58 8.33 -9.68
N HIS A 221 -8.45 7.34 -9.78
CA HIS A 221 -9.67 7.43 -10.58
C HIS A 221 -10.91 6.95 -9.81
N GLN A 222 -10.74 6.52 -8.56
CA GLN A 222 -11.84 6.19 -7.66
C GLN A 222 -11.70 6.86 -6.29
N ILE A 223 -12.84 7.22 -5.70
CA ILE A 223 -12.94 7.70 -4.33
C ILE A 223 -13.86 6.75 -3.57
N HIS A 224 -13.44 6.32 -2.39
CA HIS A 224 -14.23 5.50 -1.47
C HIS A 224 -14.57 6.30 -0.21
N PHE A 225 -15.85 6.30 0.13
CA PHE A 225 -16.42 6.96 1.30
C PHE A 225 -16.87 5.89 2.28
N TYR A 226 -16.34 5.98 3.50
CA TYR A 226 -16.69 5.06 4.57
C TYR A 226 -17.09 5.81 5.83
N CYS A 227 -18.17 5.38 6.47
CA CYS A 227 -18.40 5.74 7.87
C CYS A 227 -19.17 4.66 8.62
N HIS A 228 -18.99 4.65 9.94
CA HIS A 228 -19.79 3.84 10.85
C HIS A 228 -19.93 4.54 12.20
N LYS A 229 -21.19 4.83 12.57
CA LYS A 229 -21.56 5.22 13.94
C LYS A 229 -22.23 4.05 14.62
N LYS A 230 -21.70 3.61 15.76
CA LYS A 230 -22.20 2.42 16.47
C LYS A 230 -23.66 2.55 16.89
N SER A 231 -24.09 3.76 17.29
CA SER A 231 -25.47 4.07 17.68
C SER A 231 -26.47 3.99 16.51
N VAL A 232 -25.99 4.15 15.27
CA VAL A 232 -26.80 4.03 14.05
C VAL A 232 -26.88 2.57 13.62
N GLY A 233 -25.80 1.82 13.82
CA GLY A 233 -25.69 0.40 13.50
C GLY A 233 -25.56 0.06 12.01
N ARG A 234 -25.67 1.07 11.13
CA ARG A 234 -25.47 0.96 9.68
C ARG A 234 -24.09 1.49 9.28
N VAL A 235 -23.58 0.97 8.18
CA VAL A 235 -22.29 1.32 7.58
C VAL A 235 -22.54 1.97 6.22
N VAL A 236 -21.94 3.12 5.99
CA VAL A 236 -21.76 3.66 4.63
C VAL A 236 -20.44 3.13 4.10
N SER A 237 -20.45 2.46 2.95
CA SER A 237 -19.24 2.05 2.23
C SER A 237 -19.50 2.07 0.73
N ILE A 238 -19.27 3.23 0.10
CA ILE A 238 -19.53 3.43 -1.32
C ILE A 238 -18.28 3.89 -2.06
N MET A 239 -18.10 3.40 -3.28
CA MET A 239 -16.95 3.76 -4.12
C MET A 239 -17.42 4.28 -5.48
N THR A 240 -16.77 5.31 -6.02
CA THR A 240 -17.13 5.82 -7.35
C THR A 240 -16.88 4.75 -8.42
N LYS A 241 -17.81 4.64 -9.37
CA LYS A 241 -17.68 3.72 -10.51
C LYS A 241 -16.56 4.14 -11.43
N ASN A 242 -15.93 3.17 -12.09
CA ASN A 242 -14.99 3.46 -13.18
C ASN A 242 -15.72 3.64 -14.52
N ASN A 243 -16.66 4.60 -14.55
CA ASN A 243 -17.44 4.97 -15.73
C ASN A 243 -17.54 6.50 -15.82
N THR A 244 -18.16 7.02 -16.88
CA THR A 244 -18.32 8.48 -17.07
C THR A 244 -19.00 9.17 -15.89
N ALA A 245 -20.01 8.55 -15.27
CA ALA A 245 -20.71 9.12 -14.13
C ALA A 245 -19.82 9.20 -12.88
N GLY A 246 -19.06 8.15 -12.57
CA GLY A 246 -18.11 8.16 -11.45
C GLY A 246 -16.92 9.09 -11.68
N GLN A 247 -16.42 9.22 -12.92
CA GLN A 247 -15.41 10.21 -13.27
C GLN A 247 -15.91 11.66 -13.09
N ALA A 248 -17.21 11.91 -13.33
CA ALA A 248 -17.81 13.21 -13.02
C ALA A 248 -17.81 13.50 -11.50
N VAL A 249 -17.93 12.46 -10.65
CA VAL A 249 -17.80 12.59 -9.19
C VAL A 249 -16.36 12.89 -8.78
N VAL A 250 -15.37 12.18 -9.34
CA VAL A 250 -13.95 12.49 -9.12
C VAL A 250 -13.67 13.95 -9.51
N SER A 251 -14.08 14.35 -10.71
CA SER A 251 -13.94 15.72 -11.22
C SER A 251 -14.64 16.75 -10.33
N TYR A 252 -15.78 16.41 -9.73
CA TYR A 252 -16.46 17.28 -8.78
C TYR A 252 -15.62 17.50 -7.52
N PHE A 253 -14.93 16.49 -7.00
CA PHE A 253 -14.10 16.62 -5.79
C PHE A 253 -12.66 17.06 -6.03
N THR A 254 -12.21 17.13 -7.28
CA THR A 254 -10.89 17.67 -7.68
C THR A 254 -10.99 18.93 -8.53
N GLY A 255 -12.21 19.41 -8.79
CA GLY A 255 -12.48 20.59 -9.61
C GLY A 255 -12.31 21.91 -8.86
N PRO A 256 -12.69 23.04 -9.49
CA PRO A 256 -12.49 24.38 -8.93
C PRO A 256 -13.18 24.58 -7.58
N ASP A 257 -12.78 25.61 -6.85
CA ASP A 257 -13.31 25.93 -5.51
C ASP A 257 -14.82 26.17 -5.49
N VAL A 258 -15.39 26.66 -6.59
CA VAL A 258 -16.84 26.86 -6.76
C VAL A 258 -17.32 26.10 -7.98
N VAL A 259 -18.39 25.33 -7.81
CA VAL A 259 -18.98 24.48 -8.85
C VAL A 259 -20.43 24.84 -9.09
N SER A 260 -20.79 24.93 -10.37
CA SER A 260 -22.17 25.15 -10.84
C SER A 260 -22.85 23.89 -11.36
N VAL A 261 -22.08 22.81 -11.55
CA VAL A 261 -22.55 21.52 -12.06
C VAL A 261 -22.27 20.45 -11.02
N PHE A 262 -23.32 19.72 -10.64
CA PHE A 262 -23.27 18.64 -9.67
C PHE A 262 -23.46 17.30 -10.40
N PRO A 263 -22.63 16.28 -10.11
CA PRO A 263 -22.71 15.00 -10.80
C PRO A 263 -23.96 14.23 -10.35
N THR A 264 -24.44 13.33 -11.21
CA THR A 264 -25.58 12.45 -10.89
C THR A 264 -25.18 11.48 -9.78
N SER A 265 -26.12 11.21 -8.88
CA SER A 265 -25.95 10.31 -7.72
C SER A 265 -26.03 8.83 -8.09
N CYS A 266 -27.19 8.36 -8.54
CA CYS A 266 -27.35 6.99 -9.00
C CYS A 266 -26.44 6.71 -10.22
N ASP A 267 -26.02 5.45 -10.36
CA ASP A 267 -25.13 4.96 -11.41
C ASP A 267 -23.70 5.54 -11.43
N SER A 268 -23.34 6.41 -10.48
CA SER A 268 -22.00 6.97 -10.35
C SER A 268 -21.14 6.26 -9.29
N PHE A 269 -21.71 5.36 -8.49
CA PHE A 269 -21.01 4.63 -7.43
C PHE A 269 -21.51 3.18 -7.32
N ASP A 270 -20.68 2.33 -6.72
CA ASP A 270 -21.00 0.99 -6.25
C ASP A 270 -21.07 0.97 -4.72
N ARG A 271 -21.97 0.13 -4.20
CA ARG A 271 -22.06 -0.20 -2.78
C ARG A 271 -21.14 -1.39 -2.51
N LEU A 272 -20.24 -1.26 -1.56
CA LEU A 272 -19.37 -2.37 -1.14
C LEU A 272 -20.11 -3.36 -0.26
N GLY A 273 -19.54 -4.56 -0.09
CA GLY A 273 -20.22 -5.69 0.55
C GLY A 273 -20.69 -5.42 1.99
N GLU A 274 -19.99 -4.54 2.71
CA GLU A 274 -20.31 -4.13 4.07
C GLU A 274 -21.30 -2.95 4.16
N ASP A 275 -21.64 -2.31 3.03
CA ASP A 275 -22.56 -1.17 3.02
C ASP A 275 -24.00 -1.59 3.32
N THR A 276 -24.51 -1.06 4.43
CA THR A 276 -25.86 -1.28 4.93
C THR A 276 -26.63 0.03 5.05
N SER A 277 -26.08 1.12 4.51
CA SER A 277 -26.60 2.47 4.71
C SER A 277 -27.92 2.71 3.98
N PHE A 278 -28.78 3.51 4.61
CA PHE A 278 -30.03 3.95 4.00
C PHE A 278 -29.76 4.97 2.89
N LEU A 279 -28.78 5.86 3.09
CA LEU A 279 -28.31 6.84 2.12
C LEU A 279 -28.00 6.21 0.76
N SER A 280 -27.11 5.21 0.72
CA SER A 280 -26.65 4.62 -0.54
C SER A 280 -27.76 3.87 -1.29
N GLN A 281 -28.73 3.32 -0.55
CA GLN A 281 -29.91 2.63 -1.08
C GLN A 281 -30.93 3.58 -1.73
N ASN A 282 -30.84 4.87 -1.45
CA ASN A 282 -31.81 5.89 -1.86
C ASN A 282 -31.12 7.03 -2.63
N CYS A 283 -30.21 6.70 -3.55
CA CYS A 283 -29.46 7.69 -4.35
C CYS A 283 -30.38 8.65 -5.11
N GLU A 284 -31.57 8.19 -5.53
CA GLU A 284 -32.57 8.98 -6.23
C GLU A 284 -33.16 10.11 -5.37
N ARG A 285 -32.88 10.10 -4.07
CA ARG A 285 -33.30 11.11 -3.10
C ARG A 285 -32.18 12.07 -2.73
N TRP A 286 -31.02 11.98 -3.37
CA TRP A 286 -29.88 12.81 -3.03
C TRP A 286 -29.98 14.23 -3.58
N GLY A 287 -29.39 15.16 -2.82
CA GLY A 287 -29.10 16.52 -3.27
C GLY A 287 -30.25 17.50 -3.10
N THR A 288 -29.88 18.77 -3.00
CA THR A 288 -30.78 19.92 -2.98
C THR A 288 -30.23 20.98 -3.93
N SER A 289 -31.03 21.39 -4.92
CA SER A 289 -30.73 22.53 -5.79
C SER A 289 -31.34 23.81 -5.20
N VAL A 290 -30.56 24.89 -5.17
CA VAL A 290 -31.06 26.21 -4.77
C VAL A 290 -30.71 27.21 -5.87
N PRO A 291 -31.54 27.30 -6.93
CA PRO A 291 -31.33 28.31 -7.96
C PRO A 291 -31.40 29.71 -7.35
N SER A 292 -30.49 30.59 -7.73
CA SER A 292 -30.44 31.98 -7.22
C SER A 292 -31.84 32.63 -7.25
N GLY A 293 -32.31 33.10 -6.10
CA GLY A 293 -33.60 33.78 -5.95
C GLY A 293 -34.84 32.86 -5.90
N HIS A 294 -34.68 31.53 -5.84
CA HIS A 294 -35.80 30.57 -5.81
C HIS A 294 -35.78 29.68 -4.56
N ALA A 295 -36.93 29.03 -4.29
CA ALA A 295 -37.05 28.04 -3.23
C ALA A 295 -36.17 26.81 -3.51
N SER A 296 -35.71 26.15 -2.44
CA SER A 296 -34.90 24.94 -2.56
C SER A 296 -35.70 23.78 -3.18
N THR A 297 -35.14 23.16 -4.21
CA THR A 297 -35.66 21.95 -4.84
C THR A 297 -34.88 20.75 -4.31
N PRO A 298 -35.46 19.92 -3.44
CA PRO A 298 -34.82 18.71 -2.92
C PRO A 298 -34.86 17.55 -3.94
N LEU A 299 -34.20 16.43 -3.62
CA LEU A 299 -34.31 15.16 -4.35
C LEU A 299 -33.90 15.29 -5.83
N VAL A 300 -32.86 16.05 -6.10
CA VAL A 300 -32.42 16.38 -7.47
C VAL A 300 -31.53 15.30 -8.10
N LYS A 301 -31.34 14.17 -7.41
CA LYS A 301 -30.55 13.00 -7.84
C LYS A 301 -29.10 13.35 -8.09
N GLN A 302 -28.51 14.22 -7.27
CA GLN A 302 -27.14 14.69 -7.45
C GLN A 302 -26.32 14.55 -6.18
N TRP A 303 -25.00 14.48 -6.35
CA TRP A 303 -24.06 14.66 -5.24
C TRP A 303 -24.08 16.09 -4.73
N GLY A 304 -23.52 16.29 -3.55
CA GLY A 304 -23.27 17.60 -2.96
C GLY A 304 -24.50 18.28 -2.38
N TYR A 305 -24.24 19.40 -1.74
CA TYR A 305 -25.23 20.32 -1.21
C TYR A 305 -24.88 21.73 -1.67
N TRP A 306 -25.85 22.46 -2.21
CA TRP A 306 -25.61 23.76 -2.82
C TRP A 306 -24.94 24.76 -1.86
N GLY A 307 -25.34 24.78 -0.59
CA GLY A 307 -24.73 25.67 0.41
C GLY A 307 -23.33 25.27 0.88
N PHE A 308 -22.83 24.09 0.49
CA PHE A 308 -21.53 23.54 0.88
C PHE A 308 -20.73 23.06 -0.34
N ASN A 309 -20.90 23.72 -1.49
CA ASN A 309 -20.20 23.39 -2.74
C ASN A 309 -18.80 24.03 -2.88
N GLY A 310 -18.26 24.57 -1.78
CA GLY A 310 -16.97 25.27 -1.74
C GLY A 310 -15.74 24.34 -1.70
N PRO A 311 -14.58 24.86 -1.28
CA PRO A 311 -13.32 24.10 -1.22
C PRO A 311 -13.35 22.88 -0.29
N VAL A 312 -14.26 22.83 0.68
CA VAL A 312 -14.38 21.77 1.69
C VAL A 312 -15.51 20.77 1.43
N ARG A 313 -16.10 20.80 0.23
CA ARG A 313 -17.29 20.01 -0.15
C ARG A 313 -17.12 18.49 -0.04
N LEU A 314 -15.88 18.00 -0.13
CA LEU A 314 -15.59 16.57 0.06
C LEU A 314 -15.91 16.11 1.50
N ALA A 315 -15.67 16.99 2.48
CA ALA A 315 -15.85 16.67 3.89
C ALA A 315 -17.13 17.26 4.50
N THR A 316 -17.66 18.33 3.89
CA THR A 316 -18.85 19.06 4.33
C THR A 316 -20.06 18.64 3.53
N ILE A 317 -20.72 17.55 3.94
CA ILE A 317 -21.93 17.03 3.30
C ILE A 317 -21.73 16.72 1.80
N PRO A 318 -20.83 15.78 1.44
CA PRO A 318 -20.62 15.38 0.05
C PRO A 318 -21.85 14.71 -0.58
N PHE A 319 -22.73 14.12 0.22
CA PHE A 319 -24.02 13.58 -0.21
C PHE A 319 -25.00 13.48 0.96
N GLN A 320 -26.28 13.67 0.68
CA GLN A 320 -27.33 13.78 1.69
C GLN A 320 -28.73 13.65 1.08
N MET A 321 -29.70 13.38 1.95
CA MET A 321 -31.14 13.42 1.69
C MET A 321 -31.80 14.51 2.55
N ASP A 322 -32.26 15.60 1.95
CA ASP A 322 -32.69 16.81 2.69
C ASP A 322 -34.20 16.82 3.00
N LYS A 323 -34.85 15.68 2.78
CA LYS A 323 -36.28 15.50 3.07
C LYS A 323 -36.50 14.30 3.97
N PRO A 324 -37.46 14.37 4.90
CA PRO A 324 -37.68 13.32 5.88
C PRO A 324 -37.78 11.90 5.28
N PRO A 325 -37.14 10.91 5.90
CA PRO A 325 -36.12 11.07 6.94
C PRO A 325 -34.81 11.66 6.36
N LYS A 326 -34.24 12.67 7.04
CA LYS A 326 -33.12 13.47 6.54
C LYS A 326 -31.75 12.87 6.88
N TYR A 327 -31.21 12.01 6.04
CA TYR A 327 -29.93 11.33 6.29
C TYR A 327 -28.76 12.03 5.61
N PHE A 328 -27.62 12.13 6.30
CA PHE A 328 -26.45 12.88 5.84
C PHE A 328 -25.16 12.07 6.03
N TYR A 329 -24.15 12.35 5.21
CA TYR A 329 -22.77 11.91 5.42
C TYR A 329 -21.87 13.13 5.58
N GLY A 330 -20.85 13.05 6.42
CA GLY A 330 -19.85 14.11 6.57
C GLY A 330 -20.21 15.06 7.71
N TYR A 331 -19.53 16.21 7.79
CA TYR A 331 -19.78 17.16 8.87
C TYR A 331 -20.61 18.37 8.45
N HIS A 332 -21.28 18.95 9.43
CA HIS A 332 -22.08 20.15 9.34
C HIS A 332 -21.79 21.04 10.56
N THR A 333 -21.69 22.37 10.36
CA THR A 333 -21.49 23.34 11.44
C THR A 333 -22.73 24.21 11.61
N PRO A 334 -23.77 23.75 12.33
CA PRO A 334 -25.03 24.49 12.48
C PRO A 334 -24.87 25.79 13.28
N GLN A 335 -23.81 25.93 14.09
CA GLN A 335 -23.55 27.07 14.96
C GLN A 335 -22.05 27.34 15.06
N VAL A 336 -21.68 28.57 15.42
CA VAL A 336 -20.29 28.93 15.74
C VAL A 336 -19.81 28.01 16.88
N ASN A 337 -18.77 27.21 16.61
CA ASN A 337 -18.16 26.23 17.54
C ASN A 337 -18.93 24.92 17.80
N LYS A 338 -19.95 24.59 17.01
CA LYS A 338 -20.59 23.26 17.05
C LYS A 338 -20.43 22.56 15.71
N SER A 339 -19.54 21.58 15.64
CA SER A 339 -19.41 20.67 14.50
C SER A 339 -20.14 19.37 14.81
N GLU A 340 -21.09 19.01 13.98
CA GLU A 340 -21.75 17.71 14.01
C GLU A 340 -21.28 16.89 12.82
N SER A 341 -21.27 15.57 12.96
CA SER A 341 -20.75 14.65 11.97
C SER A 341 -21.69 13.48 11.84
N GLN A 342 -22.28 13.42 10.67
CA GLN A 342 -23.32 12.50 10.31
C GLN A 342 -22.73 11.29 9.61
N CYS A 343 -23.35 10.16 9.88
CA CYS A 343 -23.06 8.89 9.23
C CYS A 343 -24.37 8.13 9.11
N ASP A 344 -25.10 8.41 8.03
CA ASP A 344 -26.38 7.77 7.75
C ASP A 344 -27.39 7.90 8.92
N ASP A 345 -27.33 9.04 9.61
CA ASP A 345 -28.25 9.42 10.69
C ASP A 345 -28.97 10.73 10.40
N ASN A 346 -30.05 10.93 11.15
CA ASN A 346 -30.96 12.05 10.91
C ASN A 346 -30.36 13.34 11.46
N ILE A 347 -30.17 14.36 10.62
CA ILE A 347 -29.62 15.64 11.09
C ILE A 347 -30.54 16.39 12.06
N ASP A 348 -31.87 16.18 11.97
CA ASP A 348 -32.84 16.79 12.89
C ASP A 348 -32.88 16.06 14.24
N ALA A 349 -32.35 14.83 14.31
CA ALA A 349 -32.23 14.03 15.53
C ALA A 349 -30.92 13.20 15.48
N PRO A 350 -29.74 13.84 15.63
CA PRO A 350 -28.46 13.19 15.41
C PRO A 350 -28.23 12.04 16.39
N ALA A 351 -27.68 10.94 15.88
CA ALA A 351 -27.35 9.80 16.73
C ALA A 351 -26.17 10.14 17.65
N LEU A 352 -26.15 9.54 18.85
CA LEU A 352 -25.08 9.74 19.82
C LEU A 352 -23.73 9.26 19.29
N TYR A 353 -22.66 9.94 19.71
CA TYR A 353 -21.31 9.51 19.40
C TYR A 353 -20.82 8.40 20.34
N ASN A 354 -20.03 7.48 19.79
CA ASN A 354 -19.35 6.43 20.52
C ASN A 354 -17.86 6.44 20.23
N VAL A 355 -17.07 5.95 21.19
CA VAL A 355 -15.65 5.66 20.95
C VAL A 355 -15.54 4.67 19.79
N ASN A 356 -14.62 4.94 18.87
CA ASN A 356 -14.38 4.25 17.61
C ASN A 356 -15.44 4.45 16.52
N ASP A 357 -16.36 5.42 16.66
CA ASP A 357 -17.08 5.91 15.49
C ASP A 357 -16.08 6.44 14.45
N THR A 358 -16.28 6.08 13.20
CA THR A 358 -15.24 6.19 12.16
C THR A 358 -15.78 6.88 10.91
N TRP A 359 -14.96 7.75 10.33
CA TRP A 359 -15.15 8.35 9.00
C TRP A 359 -13.84 8.27 8.24
N MET A 360 -13.88 7.72 7.04
CA MET A 360 -12.71 7.62 6.17
C MET A 360 -13.06 8.02 4.74
N ILE A 361 -12.09 8.64 4.08
CA ILE A 361 -12.12 8.84 2.63
C ILE A 361 -10.78 8.33 2.10
N SER A 362 -10.84 7.55 1.04
CA SER A 362 -9.68 6.95 0.41
C SER A 362 -9.75 7.06 -1.11
N VAL A 363 -8.59 6.95 -1.75
CA VAL A 363 -8.45 7.07 -3.21
C VAL A 363 -7.58 5.95 -3.76
N ARG A 364 -7.85 5.53 -5.00
CA ARG A 364 -6.97 4.63 -5.76
C ARG A 364 -7.06 4.85 -7.26
#